data_AF-A0A349EUH5-F1
#
_entry.id   AF-A0A349EUH5-F1
#
_cell.length_a   1.000
_cell.length_b   1.000
_cell.length_c   1.000
_cell.angle_alpha   90.00
_cell.angle_beta   90.00
_cell.angle_gamma   90.00
#
_symmetry.space_group_name_H-M   'P 1'
#
loop_
_entity.id
_entity.type
_entity.pdbx_description
1 polymer ?
#
loop_
_entity_poly.entity_id
_entity_poly.type
_entity_poly.pdbx_seq_one_letter_code
_entity_poly.pdbx_strand_id
1 'polypeptide(L)'
;MEGNVRAYLKRTQKTNKGICQTLKTDPHKFAAYNNGISAVAVSEGSDIARIGDNVFLINALDKMQIVNGGQTTVTIFETSKDPIDLSEVVVPMKLTILKKQNEEAELVSNIAVYANTQTAISKSDLASNRPFYKSLESLSMKTACYRTMNHSNGEAYYWFFERTNGLYNTKKRIIWNYNKNFERQFPEKNKFSKKVLAKSIMAFSCDPVSVCMGNDKCFQEFNDFIEKNAVMPNEEYFKNAIATLILWQSADKIIKKNQLPIKAAVLPYTIAYVSYKTNSMLDLNKIWENQKIDKYLQETIDKVSRKVSQYFVSIQKDHPNTLMWGRKKECWEDIKKLVTSLPLNCLSYASAKFTFFPENLAATFIDNMYNFYKTGLWLDLIRWNNKTHALNQREIKFVEEIIGDLERSFRIYDAQLKKMGRKIFMKAVENGYTFQ
;
A
#
# COMPACT_ATOMS: atom_id res chain seq x y z
N MET A 1 7.04 36.79 -10.93
CA MET A 1 7.14 35.52 -10.17
C MET A 1 8.26 34.68 -10.78
N GLU A 2 9.51 34.88 -10.39
CA GLU A 2 10.67 34.13 -10.92
C GLU A 2 11.37 33.22 -9.89
N GLY A 3 10.76 33.03 -8.70
CA GLY A 3 11.36 32.23 -7.62
C GLY A 3 10.77 30.83 -7.38
N ASN A 4 9.74 30.40 -8.11
CA ASN A 4 9.10 29.11 -7.85
C ASN A 4 9.74 27.98 -8.67
N VAL A 5 10.58 27.18 -8.01
CA VAL A 5 11.35 26.03 -8.54
C VAL A 5 10.47 24.81 -8.93
N ARG A 6 9.20 25.03 -9.26
CA ARG A 6 8.40 24.02 -9.97
C ARG A 6 7.70 24.68 -11.13
N ALA A 7 8.26 24.51 -12.32
CA ALA A 7 7.53 24.68 -13.57
C ALA A 7 6.20 23.92 -13.47
N TYR A 8 5.11 24.61 -13.82
CA TYR A 8 3.75 24.11 -13.71
C TYR A 8 3.59 22.71 -14.32
N LEU A 9 3.05 21.79 -13.53
CA LEU A 9 2.68 20.46 -13.98
C LEU A 9 1.18 20.48 -14.30
N LYS A 10 0.82 20.14 -15.55
CA LYS A 10 -0.53 20.21 -16.13
C LYS A 10 -1.65 19.70 -15.20
N ARG A 11 -2.90 20.16 -15.41
CA ARG A 11 -4.14 19.72 -14.72
C ARG A 11 -4.30 18.19 -14.60
N THR A 12 -3.63 17.41 -15.44
CA THR A 12 -3.69 15.94 -15.49
C THR A 12 -2.92 15.23 -14.39
N GLN A 13 -2.06 15.92 -13.63
CA GLN A 13 -1.40 15.31 -12.47
C GLN A 13 -2.39 14.98 -11.36
N LYS A 14 -2.16 13.83 -10.71
CA LYS A 14 -3.06 13.22 -9.73
C LYS A 14 -3.45 14.13 -8.56
N THR A 15 -2.53 14.95 -8.07
CA THR A 15 -2.77 15.92 -6.99
C THR A 15 -3.71 17.04 -7.46
N ASN A 16 -3.47 17.58 -8.66
CA ASN A 16 -4.28 18.64 -9.26
C ASN A 16 -5.71 18.15 -9.56
N LYS A 17 -5.88 16.88 -9.94
CA LYS A 17 -7.21 16.27 -10.10
C LYS A 17 -8.03 16.25 -8.81
N GLY A 18 -7.40 15.94 -7.67
CA GLY A 18 -8.07 15.93 -6.37
C GLY A 18 -8.58 17.31 -5.97
N ILE A 19 -7.72 18.33 -6.09
CA ILE A 19 -8.05 19.73 -5.82
C ILE A 19 -9.20 20.19 -6.73
N CYS A 20 -9.11 19.90 -8.04
CA CYS A 20 -10.15 20.24 -9.01
C CYS A 20 -11.49 19.57 -8.69
N GLN A 21 -11.47 18.30 -8.26
CA GLN A 21 -12.68 17.59 -7.86
C GLN A 21 -13.34 18.26 -6.66
N THR A 22 -12.59 18.58 -5.61
CA THR A 22 -13.15 19.24 -4.42
C THR A 22 -13.75 20.60 -4.76
N LEU A 23 -13.10 21.40 -5.62
CA LEU A 23 -13.66 22.69 -6.07
C LEU A 23 -15.02 22.55 -6.77
N LYS A 24 -15.24 21.44 -7.49
CA LYS A 24 -16.47 21.22 -8.26
C LYS A 24 -17.58 20.57 -7.46
N THR A 25 -17.26 19.66 -6.53
CA THR A 25 -18.28 18.86 -5.83
C THR A 25 -18.50 19.24 -4.38
N ASP A 26 -17.47 19.73 -3.69
CA ASP A 26 -17.51 19.96 -2.25
C ASP A 26 -16.73 21.24 -1.85
N PRO A 27 -17.06 22.43 -2.40
CA PRO A 27 -16.29 23.66 -2.20
C PRO A 27 -16.19 24.08 -0.73
N HIS A 28 -17.26 23.96 0.07
CA HIS A 28 -17.23 24.21 1.53
C HIS A 28 -16.26 23.30 2.31
N LYS A 29 -15.84 22.15 1.77
CA LYS A 29 -14.87 21.24 2.41
C LYS A 29 -13.43 21.50 1.98
N PHE A 30 -13.19 22.50 1.13
CA PHE A 30 -11.88 22.70 0.51
C PHE A 30 -10.75 22.82 1.53
N ALA A 31 -10.96 23.62 2.59
CA ALA A 31 -9.99 23.80 3.68
C ALA A 31 -9.63 22.50 4.41
N ALA A 32 -10.56 21.55 4.49
CA ALA A 32 -10.36 20.28 5.19
C ALA A 32 -9.68 19.22 4.30
N TYR A 33 -9.94 19.24 2.99
CA TYR A 33 -9.50 18.20 2.06
C TYR A 33 -8.19 18.53 1.35
N ASN A 34 -7.87 19.81 1.21
CA ASN A 34 -6.73 20.27 0.43
C ASN A 34 -5.75 21.06 1.29
N ASN A 35 -4.48 20.97 0.93
CA ASN A 35 -3.46 21.79 1.57
C ASN A 35 -3.66 23.26 1.17
N GLY A 36 -3.56 24.13 2.16
CA GLY A 36 -3.54 25.56 2.00
C GLY A 36 -2.25 26.10 1.35
N ILE A 37 -2.00 27.39 1.53
CA ILE A 37 -0.78 28.05 1.05
C ILE A 37 0.12 28.45 2.23
N SER A 38 1.43 28.44 2.01
CA SER A 38 2.39 29.10 2.88
C SER A 38 3.02 30.25 2.13
N ALA A 39 2.99 31.44 2.73
CA ALA A 39 3.50 32.65 2.14
C ALA A 39 4.41 33.41 3.10
N VAL A 40 5.35 34.14 2.53
CA VAL A 40 6.21 35.10 3.22
C VAL A 40 5.88 36.50 2.70
N ALA A 41 5.97 37.52 3.55
CA ALA A 41 5.85 38.92 3.16
C ALA A 41 6.79 39.75 4.03
N VAL A 42 7.15 40.96 3.60
CA VAL A 42 8.02 41.85 4.39
C VAL A 42 7.20 42.78 5.26
N SER A 43 7.68 43.10 6.46
CA SER A 43 6.96 44.00 7.37
C SER A 43 6.94 45.45 6.88
N GLU A 44 8.03 45.90 6.26
CA GLU A 44 8.14 47.25 5.71
C GLU A 44 7.21 47.39 4.50
N GLY A 45 6.28 48.35 4.53
CA GLY A 45 5.29 48.53 3.46
C GLY A 45 4.02 47.66 3.58
N SER A 46 3.96 46.74 4.56
CA SER A 46 2.72 46.02 4.89
C SER A 46 1.87 46.80 5.91
N ASP A 47 0.55 46.76 5.75
CA ASP A 47 -0.41 47.32 6.70
C ASP A 47 -1.13 46.19 7.46
N ILE A 48 -0.69 45.96 8.70
CA ILE A 48 -1.14 44.89 9.57
C ILE A 48 -1.45 45.48 10.95
N ALA A 49 -2.73 45.47 11.33
CA ALA A 49 -3.20 45.97 12.62
C ALA A 49 -3.64 44.82 13.53
N ARG A 50 -3.20 44.83 14.79
CA ARG A 50 -3.73 43.87 15.79
C ARG A 50 -5.10 44.36 16.27
N ILE A 51 -6.12 43.51 16.14
CA ILE A 51 -7.51 43.84 16.51
C ILE A 51 -8.03 43.00 17.68
N GLY A 52 -7.21 42.10 18.22
CA GLY A 52 -7.56 41.26 19.37
C GLY A 52 -6.39 40.39 19.79
N ASP A 53 -6.65 39.42 20.66
CA ASP A 53 -5.62 38.47 21.09
C ASP A 53 -5.30 37.47 19.98
N ASN A 54 -4.09 37.59 19.45
CA ASN A 54 -3.62 36.83 18.28
C ASN A 54 -4.49 36.98 17.03
N VAL A 55 -5.31 38.04 16.94
CA VAL A 55 -6.09 38.38 15.76
C VAL A 55 -5.52 39.64 15.11
N PHE A 56 -5.19 39.53 13.83
CA PHE A 56 -4.62 40.60 13.02
C PHE A 56 -5.51 40.88 11.83
N LEU A 57 -5.78 42.15 11.57
CA LEU A 57 -6.36 42.66 10.33
C LEU A 57 -5.20 42.98 9.38
N ILE A 58 -5.28 42.49 8.15
CA ILE A 58 -4.28 42.71 7.11
C ILE A 58 -4.96 43.50 5.99
N ASN A 59 -4.59 44.77 5.83
CA ASN A 59 -5.11 45.62 4.76
C ASN A 59 -4.21 45.55 3.51
N ALA A 60 -2.89 45.40 3.71
CA ALA A 60 -1.91 45.30 2.63
C ALA A 60 -0.70 44.45 3.04
N LEU A 61 -0.10 43.75 2.07
CA LEU A 61 1.15 43.01 2.23
C LEU A 61 2.13 43.43 1.13
N ASP A 62 3.34 43.83 1.52
CA ASP A 62 4.43 44.08 0.58
C ASP A 62 5.28 42.83 0.32
N LYS A 63 5.75 42.70 -0.93
CA LYS A 63 6.58 41.59 -1.44
C LYS A 63 6.12 40.19 -1.00
N MET A 64 4.81 39.94 -1.01
CA MET A 64 4.26 38.64 -0.69
C MET A 64 4.71 37.59 -1.72
N GLN A 65 5.25 36.48 -1.24
CA GLN A 65 5.65 35.32 -2.04
C GLN A 65 5.07 34.04 -1.47
N ILE A 66 4.43 33.22 -2.32
CA ILE A 66 3.98 31.88 -1.98
C ILE A 66 5.18 30.92 -2.09
N VAL A 67 5.56 30.32 -0.96
CA VAL A 67 6.70 29.39 -0.83
C VAL A 67 6.27 27.92 -0.80
N ASN A 68 4.99 27.65 -0.50
CA ASN A 68 4.33 26.34 -0.65
C ASN A 68 2.87 26.55 -1.03
N GLY A 69 2.31 25.65 -1.84
CA GLY A 69 0.92 25.72 -2.31
C GLY A 69 0.77 26.21 -3.75
N GLY A 70 1.85 26.33 -4.54
CA GLY A 70 1.78 26.75 -5.94
C GLY A 70 0.84 25.89 -6.79
N GLN A 71 0.77 24.57 -6.55
CA GLN A 71 -0.21 23.70 -7.22
C GLN A 71 -1.65 24.03 -6.80
N THR A 72 -1.90 24.32 -5.52
CA THR A 72 -3.20 24.76 -5.01
C THR A 72 -3.63 26.06 -5.70
N THR A 73 -2.79 27.09 -5.67
CA THR A 73 -3.08 28.40 -6.29
C THR A 73 -3.38 28.29 -7.78
N VAL A 74 -2.51 27.62 -8.53
CA VAL A 74 -2.70 27.51 -9.99
C VAL A 74 -3.90 26.62 -10.31
N THR A 75 -4.17 25.55 -9.57
CA THR A 75 -5.35 24.71 -9.83
C THR A 75 -6.65 25.47 -9.55
N ILE A 76 -6.71 26.29 -8.50
CA ILE A 76 -7.86 27.17 -8.24
C ILE A 76 -8.05 28.14 -9.41
N PHE A 77 -7.02 28.89 -9.80
CA PHE A 77 -7.09 29.83 -10.93
C PHE A 77 -7.51 29.17 -12.24
N GLU A 78 -6.97 27.98 -12.53
CA GLU A 78 -7.32 27.26 -13.73
C GLU A 78 -8.77 26.76 -13.68
N THR A 79 -9.23 26.28 -12.53
CA THR A 79 -10.61 25.78 -12.37
C THR A 79 -11.62 26.94 -12.34
N SER A 80 -11.23 28.13 -11.86
CA SER A 80 -12.10 29.32 -11.87
C SER A 80 -12.41 29.85 -13.27
N LYS A 81 -11.77 29.32 -14.32
CA LYS A 81 -12.13 29.60 -15.72
C LYS A 81 -13.35 28.79 -16.19
N ASP A 82 -13.70 27.73 -15.48
CA ASP A 82 -14.93 26.97 -15.69
C ASP A 82 -16.10 27.70 -14.97
N PRO A 83 -17.36 27.51 -15.38
CA PRO A 83 -18.52 28.14 -14.71
C PRO A 83 -18.82 27.45 -13.37
N ILE A 84 -17.99 27.72 -12.36
CA ILE A 84 -18.10 27.15 -11.02
C ILE A 84 -18.21 28.25 -9.96
N ASP A 85 -18.98 27.99 -8.91
CA ASP A 85 -19.05 28.89 -7.76
C ASP A 85 -17.91 28.57 -6.76
N LEU A 86 -17.15 29.60 -6.40
CA LEU A 86 -16.04 29.54 -5.45
C LEU A 86 -16.34 30.24 -4.13
N SER A 87 -17.55 30.77 -3.94
CA SER A 87 -17.95 31.54 -2.76
C SER A 87 -17.72 30.81 -1.43
N GLU A 88 -17.89 29.49 -1.42
CA GLU A 88 -17.69 28.65 -0.23
C GLU A 88 -16.24 28.15 -0.05
N VAL A 89 -15.33 28.46 -0.97
CA VAL A 89 -13.96 27.92 -0.96
C VAL A 89 -13.09 28.72 -0.01
N VAL A 90 -12.74 28.10 1.12
CA VAL A 90 -11.77 28.65 2.10
C VAL A 90 -10.40 28.01 1.90
N VAL A 91 -9.36 28.82 1.71
CA VAL A 91 -7.97 28.36 1.59
C VAL A 91 -7.19 28.74 2.84
N PRO A 92 -6.79 27.79 3.69
CA PRO A 92 -5.94 28.08 4.84
C PRO A 92 -4.61 28.70 4.39
N MET A 93 -4.16 29.77 5.06
CA MET A 93 -2.88 30.40 4.78
C MET A 93 -2.02 30.46 6.03
N LYS A 94 -0.78 29.97 5.92
CA LYS A 94 0.28 30.28 6.88
C LYS A 94 1.09 31.45 6.32
N LEU A 95 0.95 32.62 6.94
CA LEU A 95 1.72 33.82 6.58
C LEU A 95 2.87 34.01 7.56
N THR A 96 4.08 34.25 7.06
CA THR A 96 5.25 34.61 7.86
C THR A 96 5.73 36.01 7.47
N ILE A 97 5.67 36.94 8.41
CA ILE A 97 6.11 38.33 8.21
C ILE A 97 7.57 38.47 8.59
N LEU A 98 8.40 38.84 7.63
CA LEU A 98 9.84 39.04 7.81
C LEU A 98 10.11 40.48 8.23
N LYS A 99 10.78 40.66 9.37
CA LYS A 99 11.33 41.96 9.77
C LYS A 99 12.64 42.18 9.03
N LYS A 100 12.87 43.41 8.55
CA LYS A 100 14.02 43.76 7.72
C LYS A 100 15.34 43.32 8.36
N GLN A 101 16.06 42.38 7.73
CA GLN A 101 17.36 41.87 8.19
C GLN A 101 18.25 41.48 6.99
N ASN A 102 19.57 41.48 7.17
CA ASN A 102 20.55 41.20 6.11
C ASN A 102 20.48 39.78 5.50
N GLU A 103 19.64 38.88 6.04
CA GLU A 103 19.55 37.44 5.68
C GLU A 103 18.19 37.03 5.10
N GLU A 104 17.37 37.98 4.59
CA GLU A 104 16.02 37.71 4.07
C GLU A 104 15.99 36.62 2.99
N ALA A 105 16.92 36.61 2.05
CA ALA A 105 16.94 35.64 0.95
C ALA A 105 17.21 34.20 1.42
N GLU A 106 18.15 34.02 2.36
CA GLU A 106 18.46 32.71 2.94
C GLU A 106 17.30 32.21 3.79
N LEU A 107 16.67 33.09 4.57
CA LEU A 107 15.50 32.75 5.37
C LEU A 107 14.32 32.33 4.49
N VAL A 108 14.03 33.05 3.40
CA VAL A 108 12.97 32.66 2.44
C VAL A 108 13.28 31.30 1.80
N SER A 109 14.54 31.07 1.40
CA SER A 109 15.00 29.80 0.85
C SER A 109 14.79 28.65 1.85
N ASN A 110 15.23 28.83 3.10
CA ASN A 110 15.07 27.85 4.18
C ASN A 110 13.60 27.60 4.49
N ILE A 111 12.77 28.63 4.57
CA ILE A 111 11.32 28.47 4.74
C ILE A 111 10.74 27.63 3.60
N ALA A 112 11.13 27.88 2.34
CA ALA A 112 10.68 27.10 1.21
C ALA A 112 11.17 25.63 1.28
N VAL A 113 12.44 25.39 1.62
CA VAL A 113 12.99 24.04 1.81
C VAL A 113 12.21 23.30 2.91
N TYR A 114 12.09 23.89 4.10
CA TYR A 114 11.46 23.24 5.25
C TYR A 114 9.94 23.08 5.11
N ALA A 115 9.26 24.01 4.42
CA ALA A 115 7.86 23.84 4.07
C ALA A 115 7.64 22.66 3.11
N ASN A 116 8.65 22.31 2.30
CA ASN A 116 8.59 21.20 1.34
C ASN A 116 9.15 19.88 1.90
N THR A 117 9.83 19.87 3.06
CA THR A 117 10.44 18.67 3.65
C THR A 117 9.49 17.81 4.49
N GLN A 118 8.22 18.20 4.63
CA GLN A 118 7.23 17.32 5.26
C GLN A 118 7.03 16.07 4.41
N THR A 119 7.36 14.89 4.95
CA THR A 119 7.21 13.62 4.25
C THR A 119 5.74 13.43 3.87
N ALA A 120 5.44 13.38 2.57
CA ALA A 120 4.10 13.08 2.10
C ALA A 120 3.63 11.74 2.67
N ILE A 121 2.44 11.73 3.28
CA ILE A 121 1.79 10.49 3.71
C ILE A 121 1.56 9.65 2.47
N SER A 122 2.24 8.50 2.38
CA SER A 122 2.12 7.65 1.21
C SER A 122 0.74 6.97 1.20
N LYS A 123 0.24 6.60 0.01
CA LYS A 123 -0.96 5.74 -0.07
C LYS A 123 -0.80 4.44 0.73
N SER A 124 0.42 3.92 0.79
CA SER A 124 0.73 2.78 1.65
C SER A 124 0.52 3.07 3.13
N ASP A 125 0.74 4.31 3.59
CA ASP A 125 0.52 4.71 4.98
C ASP A 125 -0.98 4.78 5.32
N LEU A 126 -1.84 5.22 4.40
CA LEU A 126 -3.29 5.14 4.56
C LEU A 126 -3.79 3.69 4.65
N ALA A 127 -3.22 2.79 3.84
CA ALA A 127 -3.55 1.37 3.87
C ALA A 127 -3.18 0.68 5.21
N SER A 128 -2.25 1.26 5.99
CA SER A 128 -1.77 0.70 7.26
C SER A 128 -2.87 0.46 8.30
N ASN A 129 -4.02 1.11 8.17
CA ASN A 129 -5.12 0.98 9.12
C ASN A 129 -6.08 -0.17 8.79
N ARG A 130 -5.90 -0.84 7.64
CA ARG A 130 -6.74 -1.98 7.25
C ARG A 130 -6.58 -3.15 8.25
N PRO A 131 -7.67 -3.92 8.52
CA PRO A 131 -7.64 -5.05 9.45
C PRO A 131 -6.52 -6.06 9.17
N PHE A 132 -6.29 -6.38 7.89
CA PHE A 132 -5.20 -7.26 7.44
C PHE A 132 -3.85 -6.89 8.07
N TYR A 133 -3.42 -5.62 7.96
CA TYR A 133 -2.10 -5.20 8.44
C TYR A 133 -2.03 -5.10 9.97
N LYS A 134 -3.14 -4.78 10.64
CA LYS A 134 -3.20 -4.81 12.11
C LYS A 134 -3.07 -6.23 12.64
N SER A 135 -3.75 -7.20 12.01
CA SER A 135 -3.62 -8.62 12.35
C SER A 135 -2.18 -9.09 12.11
N LEU A 136 -1.59 -8.74 10.96
CA LEU A 136 -0.21 -9.10 10.65
C LEU A 136 0.81 -8.50 11.64
N GLU A 137 0.62 -7.25 12.07
CA GLU A 137 1.45 -6.64 13.13
C GLU A 137 1.31 -7.43 14.45
N SER A 138 0.09 -7.77 14.86
CA SER A 138 -0.15 -8.59 16.06
C SER A 138 0.54 -9.95 15.97
N LEU A 139 0.43 -10.64 14.83
CA LEU A 139 1.10 -11.93 14.58
C LEU A 139 2.62 -11.77 14.65
N SER A 140 3.17 -10.71 14.06
CA SER A 140 4.61 -10.43 14.07
C SER A 140 5.18 -10.26 15.49
N MET A 141 4.37 -9.81 16.44
CA MET A 141 4.77 -9.62 17.84
C MET A 141 4.62 -10.89 18.69
N LYS A 142 3.84 -11.88 18.25
CA LYS A 142 3.47 -13.06 19.05
C LYS A 142 4.04 -14.37 18.50
N THR A 143 4.27 -14.46 17.20
CA THR A 143 4.77 -15.68 16.55
C THR A 143 6.30 -15.75 16.66
N ALA A 144 6.76 -16.46 17.69
CA ALA A 144 8.18 -16.65 17.96
C ALA A 144 8.86 -17.53 16.90
N CYS A 145 10.08 -17.14 16.54
CA CYS A 145 11.04 -17.98 15.84
C CYS A 145 11.93 -18.65 16.88
N TYR A 146 12.06 -19.97 16.80
CA TYR A 146 12.95 -20.74 17.65
C TYR A 146 14.12 -21.24 16.79
N ARG A 147 15.35 -21.15 17.30
CA ARG A 147 16.64 -21.54 16.69
C ARG A 147 17.31 -20.50 15.78
N THR A 148 18.45 -19.97 16.23
CA THR A 148 19.60 -19.59 15.39
C THR A 148 20.90 -19.75 16.19
N MET A 149 22.06 -19.76 15.54
CA MET A 149 23.39 -19.83 16.17
C MET A 149 23.67 -18.73 17.21
N ASN A 150 22.98 -17.59 17.15
CA ASN A 150 23.23 -16.43 18.02
C ASN A 150 22.25 -16.31 19.20
N HIS A 151 21.24 -17.17 19.25
CA HIS A 151 20.33 -17.28 20.38
C HIS A 151 20.69 -18.56 21.14
N SER A 152 20.95 -18.45 22.44
CA SER A 152 21.10 -19.60 23.32
C SER A 152 19.90 -20.52 23.17
N ASN A 153 20.09 -21.83 23.42
CA ASN A 153 18.98 -22.78 23.47
C ASN A 153 17.91 -22.25 24.43
N GLY A 154 16.80 -21.72 23.89
CA GLY A 154 15.67 -21.20 24.67
C GLY A 154 15.24 -19.76 24.37
N GLU A 155 16.09 -18.92 23.74
CA GLU A 155 15.70 -17.51 23.47
C GLU A 155 14.98 -17.35 22.13
N ALA A 156 13.72 -16.90 22.20
CA ALA A 156 12.90 -16.56 21.03
C ALA A 156 13.30 -15.20 20.43
N TYR A 157 13.18 -15.10 19.12
CA TYR A 157 13.22 -13.83 18.38
C TYR A 157 12.05 -13.76 17.40
N TYR A 158 11.81 -12.58 16.83
CA TYR A 158 10.62 -12.30 16.04
C TYR A 158 10.98 -11.54 14.77
N TRP A 159 10.16 -11.73 13.73
CA TRP A 159 10.19 -10.86 12.55
C TRP A 159 9.37 -9.61 12.83
N PHE A 160 9.96 -8.43 12.65
CA PHE A 160 9.28 -7.18 12.94
C PHE A 160 8.59 -6.65 11.69
N PHE A 161 7.26 -6.59 11.73
CA PHE A 161 6.49 -5.98 10.66
C PHE A 161 6.42 -4.45 10.84
N GLU A 162 7.13 -3.71 10.00
CA GLU A 162 7.08 -2.25 9.96
C GLU A 162 5.82 -1.79 9.21
N ARG A 163 4.70 -1.77 9.94
CA ARG A 163 3.38 -1.39 9.40
C ARG A 163 3.32 0.07 8.97
N THR A 164 3.96 0.97 9.71
CA THR A 164 4.13 2.39 9.35
C THR A 164 5.62 2.72 9.30
N ASN A 165 6.04 3.58 8.39
CA ASN A 165 7.45 3.94 8.24
C ASN A 165 8.03 4.48 9.56
N GLY A 166 9.16 3.96 10.00
CA GLY A 166 9.83 4.39 11.24
C GLY A 166 9.21 3.82 12.52
N LEU A 167 8.24 2.91 12.43
CA LEU A 167 7.64 2.24 13.59
C LEU A 167 8.68 1.44 14.37
N TYR A 168 9.62 0.77 13.68
CA TYR A 168 10.68 0.00 14.34
C TYR A 168 11.54 0.90 15.23
N ASN A 169 12.02 2.02 14.70
CA ASN A 169 12.86 2.95 15.46
C ASN A 169 12.08 3.62 16.60
N THR A 170 10.79 3.87 16.41
CA THR A 170 9.92 4.40 17.46
C THR A 170 9.74 3.38 18.60
N LYS A 171 9.42 2.12 18.27
CA LYS A 171 9.32 1.04 19.26
C LYS A 171 10.66 0.76 19.94
N LYS A 172 11.75 0.75 19.18
CA LYS A 172 13.12 0.66 19.70
C LYS A 172 13.34 1.76 20.73
N ARG A 173 13.15 3.04 20.41
CA ARG A 173 13.35 4.14 21.37
C ARG A 173 12.50 4.01 22.64
N ILE A 174 11.22 3.67 22.51
CA ILE A 174 10.31 3.51 23.65
C ILE A 174 10.75 2.34 24.54
N ILE A 175 11.11 1.20 23.95
CA ILE A 175 11.45 -0.03 24.68
C ILE A 175 12.91 -0.01 25.17
N TRP A 176 13.83 0.64 24.46
CA TRP A 176 15.26 0.69 24.77
C TRP A 176 15.55 1.48 26.05
N ASN A 177 14.69 2.43 26.43
CA ASN A 177 14.73 3.07 27.74
C ASN A 177 14.44 2.08 28.91
N TYR A 178 13.93 0.88 28.62
CA TYR A 178 13.54 -0.13 29.62
C TYR A 178 14.19 -1.52 29.43
N ASN A 179 14.69 -1.87 28.24
CA ASN A 179 15.29 -3.18 27.97
C ASN A 179 16.30 -3.15 26.79
N LYS A 180 17.59 -3.37 27.09
CA LYS A 180 18.68 -3.45 26.08
C LYS A 180 18.56 -4.66 25.13
N ASN A 181 17.65 -5.60 25.38
CA ASN A 181 17.46 -6.82 24.58
C ASN A 181 16.49 -6.65 23.39
N PHE A 182 15.95 -5.44 23.13
CA PHE A 182 15.01 -5.24 22.01
C PHE A 182 15.58 -5.72 20.67
N GLU A 183 16.83 -5.39 20.36
CA GLU A 183 17.46 -5.80 19.09
C GLU A 183 17.81 -7.29 19.04
N ARG A 184 17.97 -7.94 20.20
CA ARG A 184 18.07 -9.40 20.28
C ARG A 184 16.72 -10.03 19.95
N GLN A 185 15.63 -9.55 20.54
CA GLN A 185 14.29 -10.09 20.30
C GLN A 185 13.74 -9.75 18.91
N PHE A 186 14.03 -8.54 18.39
CA PHE A 186 13.59 -8.06 17.09
C PHE A 186 14.80 -7.60 16.26
N PRO A 187 15.58 -8.53 15.68
CA PRO A 187 16.76 -8.19 14.90
C PRO A 187 16.41 -7.33 13.69
N GLU A 188 17.18 -6.28 13.42
CA GLU A 188 16.91 -5.38 12.28
C GLU A 188 16.92 -6.11 10.92
N LYS A 189 17.74 -7.16 10.79
CA LYS A 189 17.75 -8.02 9.59
C LYS A 189 16.42 -8.75 9.32
N ASN A 190 15.59 -8.91 10.36
CA ASN A 190 14.26 -9.54 10.29
C ASN A 190 13.13 -8.51 10.26
N LYS A 191 13.46 -7.22 10.01
CA LYS A 191 12.49 -6.17 9.76
C LYS A 191 12.01 -6.23 8.32
N PHE A 192 10.72 -6.07 8.10
CA PHE A 192 10.14 -6.02 6.75
C PHE A 192 8.99 -5.03 6.67
N SER A 193 8.79 -4.47 5.47
CA SER A 193 7.73 -3.49 5.20
C SER A 193 6.62 -4.07 4.33
N LYS A 194 5.46 -3.41 4.33
CA LYS A 194 4.30 -3.71 3.47
C LYS A 194 4.66 -3.95 2.00
N LYS A 195 5.54 -3.11 1.46
CA LYS A 195 5.92 -3.16 0.04
C LYS A 195 6.81 -4.35 -0.27
N VAL A 196 7.71 -4.72 0.65
CA VAL A 196 8.57 -5.91 0.46
C VAL A 196 7.73 -7.19 0.61
N LEU A 197 6.85 -7.24 1.60
CA LEU A 197 5.87 -8.32 1.78
C LEU A 197 5.03 -8.55 0.52
N ALA A 198 4.46 -7.47 -0.04
CA ALA A 198 3.65 -7.57 -1.26
C ALA A 198 4.47 -8.18 -2.40
N LYS A 199 5.71 -7.75 -2.62
CA LYS A 199 6.54 -8.31 -3.70
C LYS A 199 6.87 -9.79 -3.50
N SER A 200 7.23 -10.20 -2.29
CA SER A 200 7.60 -11.59 -2.01
C SER A 200 6.42 -12.52 -2.22
N ILE A 201 5.24 -12.13 -1.73
CA ILE A 201 4.00 -12.89 -1.91
C ILE A 201 3.59 -12.90 -3.38
N MET A 202 3.50 -11.73 -4.03
CA MET A 202 3.06 -11.65 -5.44
C MET A 202 3.96 -12.46 -6.38
N ALA A 203 5.28 -12.39 -6.20
CA ALA A 203 6.21 -13.22 -6.96
C ALA A 203 5.97 -14.72 -6.71
N PHE A 204 5.84 -15.14 -5.45
CA PHE A 204 5.56 -16.55 -5.13
C PHE A 204 4.20 -17.01 -5.63
N SER A 205 3.20 -16.14 -5.67
CA SER A 205 1.87 -16.37 -6.25
C SER A 205 1.86 -16.36 -7.78
N CYS A 206 3.03 -16.50 -8.42
CA CYS A 206 3.20 -16.56 -9.87
C CYS A 206 2.76 -15.28 -10.62
N ASP A 207 2.83 -14.11 -9.96
CA ASP A 207 2.60 -12.80 -10.58
C ASP A 207 3.87 -11.92 -10.53
N PRO A 208 4.91 -12.27 -11.31
CA PRO A 208 6.13 -11.46 -11.40
C PRO A 208 5.91 -10.15 -12.15
N VAL A 209 4.87 -10.06 -12.97
CA VAL A 209 4.54 -8.90 -13.81
C VAL A 209 4.16 -7.72 -12.92
N SER A 210 3.24 -7.93 -11.98
CA SER A 210 2.84 -6.89 -11.02
C SER A 210 4.01 -6.38 -10.18
N VAL A 211 4.95 -7.26 -9.83
CA VAL A 211 6.19 -6.88 -9.12
C VAL A 211 7.06 -5.97 -10.00
N CYS A 212 7.21 -6.29 -11.28
CA CYS A 212 7.98 -5.50 -12.25
C CYS A 212 7.35 -4.13 -12.57
N MET A 213 6.05 -3.95 -12.31
CA MET A 213 5.37 -2.65 -12.45
C MET A 213 5.84 -1.60 -11.42
N GLY A 214 6.58 -2.02 -10.38
CA GLY A 214 7.15 -1.16 -9.35
C GLY A 214 6.39 -1.24 -8.02
N ASN A 215 7.01 -0.68 -6.98
CA ASN A 215 6.57 -0.88 -5.59
C ASN A 215 5.11 -0.52 -5.34
N ASP A 216 4.66 0.64 -5.84
CA ASP A 216 3.33 1.16 -5.52
C ASP A 216 2.24 0.42 -6.29
N LYS A 217 2.49 0.07 -7.57
CA LYS A 217 1.56 -0.73 -8.37
C LYS A 217 1.46 -2.16 -7.83
N CYS A 218 2.58 -2.81 -7.54
CA CYS A 218 2.59 -4.13 -6.91
C CYS A 218 1.85 -4.13 -5.57
N PHE A 219 2.07 -3.11 -4.75
CA PHE A 219 1.37 -2.98 -3.47
C PHE A 219 -0.13 -2.74 -3.65
N GLN A 220 -0.53 -1.96 -4.66
CA GLN A 220 -1.94 -1.77 -4.99
C GLN A 220 -2.58 -3.10 -5.40
N GLU A 221 -1.98 -3.81 -6.36
CA GLU A 221 -2.51 -5.11 -6.84
C GLU A 221 -2.63 -6.14 -5.70
N PHE A 222 -1.60 -6.24 -4.84
CA PHE A 222 -1.62 -7.08 -3.65
C PHE A 222 -2.82 -6.76 -2.73
N ASN A 223 -3.10 -5.48 -2.54
CA ASN A 223 -4.24 -5.02 -1.75
C ASN A 223 -5.57 -5.32 -2.41
N ASP A 224 -5.65 -5.23 -3.74
CA ASP A 224 -6.85 -5.54 -4.50
C ASP A 224 -7.15 -7.05 -4.39
N PHE A 225 -6.13 -7.91 -4.42
CA PHE A 225 -6.28 -9.35 -4.13
C PHE A 225 -6.73 -9.63 -2.69
N ILE A 226 -6.19 -8.92 -1.69
CA ILE A 226 -6.63 -9.04 -0.28
C ILE A 226 -8.10 -8.65 -0.15
N GLU A 227 -8.51 -7.53 -0.72
CA GLU A 227 -9.88 -7.03 -0.61
C GLU A 227 -10.87 -7.94 -1.35
N LYS A 228 -10.54 -8.32 -2.59
CA LYS A 228 -11.35 -9.21 -3.42
C LYS A 228 -11.64 -10.53 -2.71
N ASN A 229 -10.61 -11.14 -2.12
CA ASN A 229 -10.75 -12.44 -1.46
C ASN A 229 -11.02 -12.34 0.05
N ALA A 230 -11.23 -11.13 0.58
CA ALA A 230 -11.41 -10.87 2.02
C ALA A 230 -10.36 -11.59 2.89
N VAL A 231 -9.09 -11.54 2.47
CA VAL A 231 -8.01 -12.28 3.14
C VAL A 231 -7.77 -11.70 4.53
N MET A 232 -7.77 -12.58 5.54
CA MET A 232 -7.37 -12.28 6.91
C MET A 232 -6.22 -13.19 7.32
N PRO A 233 -5.07 -12.63 7.75
CA PRO A 233 -3.91 -13.43 8.06
C PRO A 233 -4.12 -14.13 9.41
N ASN A 234 -3.92 -15.44 9.42
CA ASN A 234 -3.77 -16.27 10.61
C ASN A 234 -2.28 -16.62 10.81
N GLU A 235 -1.96 -17.47 11.80
CA GLU A 235 -0.59 -17.86 12.08
C GLU A 235 0.09 -18.59 10.90
N GLU A 236 -0.61 -19.50 10.23
CA GLU A 236 -0.10 -20.21 9.06
C GLU A 236 0.25 -19.24 7.91
N TYR A 237 -0.66 -18.31 7.61
CA TYR A 237 -0.42 -17.25 6.63
C TYR A 237 0.84 -16.44 6.98
N PHE A 238 0.99 -16.06 8.25
CA PHE A 238 2.15 -15.30 8.70
C PHE A 238 3.45 -16.09 8.51
N LYS A 239 3.50 -17.36 8.94
CA LYS A 239 4.68 -18.23 8.77
C LYS A 239 5.05 -18.39 7.29
N ASN A 240 4.07 -18.66 6.44
CA ASN A 240 4.27 -18.77 4.99
C ASN A 240 4.72 -17.43 4.38
N ALA A 241 4.17 -16.30 4.83
CA ALA A 241 4.60 -14.98 4.37
C ALA A 241 6.07 -14.72 4.72
N ILE A 242 6.50 -15.04 5.94
CA ILE A 242 7.92 -14.93 6.32
C ILE A 242 8.80 -15.90 5.51
N ALA A 243 8.34 -17.13 5.25
CA ALA A 243 9.07 -18.07 4.38
C ALA A 243 9.30 -17.49 2.97
N THR A 244 8.30 -16.81 2.38
CA THR A 244 8.50 -16.12 1.09
C THR A 244 9.47 -14.94 1.18
N LEU A 245 9.53 -14.24 2.31
CA LEU A 245 10.51 -13.16 2.56
C LEU A 245 11.93 -13.72 2.66
N ILE A 246 12.12 -14.84 3.36
CA ILE A 246 13.41 -15.55 3.44
C ILE A 246 13.85 -16.01 2.05
N LEU A 247 12.93 -16.60 1.28
CA LEU A 247 13.17 -16.98 -0.12
C LEU A 247 13.58 -15.77 -0.96
N TRP A 248 12.85 -14.65 -0.85
CA TRP A 248 13.14 -13.40 -1.55
C TRP A 248 14.52 -12.84 -1.21
N GLN A 249 14.85 -12.72 0.07
CA GLN A 249 16.14 -12.22 0.53
C GLN A 249 17.30 -13.12 0.09
N SER A 250 17.10 -14.44 0.09
CA SER A 250 18.12 -15.41 -0.32
C SER A 250 18.35 -15.35 -1.83
N ALA A 251 17.29 -15.26 -2.62
CA ALA A 251 17.38 -15.07 -4.07
C ALA A 251 18.04 -13.74 -4.44
N ASP A 252 17.69 -12.63 -3.78
CA ASP A 252 18.34 -11.33 -4.00
C ASP A 252 19.84 -11.39 -3.71
N LYS A 253 20.27 -12.10 -2.66
CA LYS A 253 21.69 -12.31 -2.34
C LYS A 253 22.41 -13.11 -3.42
N ILE A 254 21.82 -14.21 -3.91
CA ILE A 254 22.39 -15.05 -4.97
C ILE A 254 22.55 -14.24 -6.27
N ILE A 255 21.51 -13.51 -6.66
CA ILE A 255 21.50 -12.69 -7.88
C ILE A 255 22.55 -11.57 -7.80
N LYS A 256 22.66 -10.90 -6.64
CA LYS A 256 23.71 -9.89 -6.39
C LYS A 256 25.11 -10.48 -6.48
N LYS A 257 25.35 -11.63 -5.84
CA LYS A 257 26.65 -12.32 -5.87
C LYS A 257 27.08 -12.65 -7.30
N ASN A 258 26.12 -13.04 -8.14
CA ASN A 258 26.34 -13.36 -9.55
C ASN A 258 26.38 -12.14 -10.49
N GLN A 259 26.17 -10.93 -9.96
CA GLN A 259 26.17 -9.68 -10.73
C GLN A 259 25.23 -9.72 -11.95
N LEU A 260 24.08 -10.40 -11.82
CA LEU A 260 23.16 -10.52 -12.96
C LEU A 260 22.50 -9.17 -13.26
N PRO A 261 22.42 -8.78 -14.55
CA PRO A 261 21.81 -7.52 -14.97
C PRO A 261 20.30 -7.50 -14.67
N ILE A 262 19.73 -6.29 -14.64
CA ILE A 262 18.27 -6.08 -14.59
C ILE A 262 17.61 -6.84 -13.41
N LYS A 263 18.27 -6.81 -12.24
CA LYS A 263 17.82 -7.51 -11.02
C LYS A 263 16.33 -7.28 -10.68
N ALA A 264 15.82 -6.07 -10.95
CA ALA A 264 14.43 -5.72 -10.69
C ALA A 264 13.41 -6.58 -11.48
N ALA A 265 13.82 -7.19 -12.60
CA ALA A 265 13.04 -8.19 -13.32
C ALA A 265 13.51 -9.62 -13.02
N VAL A 266 14.83 -9.88 -13.00
CA VAL A 266 15.34 -11.25 -12.80
C VAL A 266 14.86 -11.87 -11.48
N LEU A 267 14.86 -11.11 -10.38
CA LEU A 267 14.45 -11.60 -9.07
C LEU A 267 12.99 -12.06 -9.00
N PRO A 268 11.97 -11.24 -9.32
CA PRO A 268 10.58 -11.68 -9.26
C PRO A 268 10.30 -12.84 -10.21
N TYR A 269 10.84 -12.81 -11.42
CA TYR A 269 10.65 -13.90 -12.39
C TYR A 269 11.31 -15.20 -11.94
N THR A 270 12.47 -15.15 -11.27
CA THR A 270 13.11 -16.35 -10.70
C THR A 270 12.22 -17.01 -9.65
N ILE A 271 11.68 -16.23 -8.71
CA ILE A 271 10.83 -16.76 -7.63
C ILE A 271 9.51 -17.30 -8.19
N ALA A 272 8.87 -16.54 -9.10
CA ALA A 272 7.66 -16.96 -9.77
C ALA A 272 7.85 -18.25 -10.57
N TYR A 273 8.99 -18.37 -11.26
CA TYR A 273 9.31 -19.57 -12.02
C TYR A 273 9.47 -20.81 -11.13
N VAL A 274 10.20 -20.69 -10.02
CA VAL A 274 10.36 -21.79 -9.05
C VAL A 274 9.01 -22.20 -8.49
N SER A 275 8.17 -21.25 -8.06
CA SER A 275 6.82 -21.55 -7.57
C SER A 275 5.94 -22.19 -8.64
N TYR A 276 5.96 -21.66 -9.86
CA TYR A 276 5.18 -22.21 -10.98
C TYR A 276 5.55 -23.67 -11.26
N LYS A 277 6.84 -23.98 -11.34
CA LYS A 277 7.31 -25.35 -11.61
C LYS A 277 7.10 -26.32 -10.46
N THR A 278 7.00 -25.83 -9.22
CA THR A 278 6.61 -26.65 -8.06
C THR A 278 5.10 -26.66 -7.81
N ASN A 279 4.29 -26.05 -8.70
CA ASN A 279 2.85 -25.84 -8.50
C ASN A 279 2.52 -25.17 -7.14
N SER A 280 3.40 -24.29 -6.66
CA SER A 280 3.36 -23.63 -5.35
C SER A 280 3.32 -24.62 -4.17
N MET A 281 3.84 -25.83 -4.36
CA MET A 281 3.97 -26.84 -3.31
C MET A 281 5.38 -26.85 -2.70
N LEU A 282 6.18 -25.79 -2.88
CA LEU A 282 7.44 -25.66 -2.16
C LEU A 282 7.16 -25.67 -0.65
N ASP A 283 7.92 -26.46 0.12
CA ASP A 283 7.72 -26.57 1.57
C ASP A 283 8.14 -25.29 2.32
N LEU A 284 7.19 -24.35 2.43
CA LEU A 284 7.36 -23.08 3.14
C LEU A 284 7.51 -23.29 4.66
N ASN A 285 6.90 -24.34 5.23
CA ASN A 285 7.04 -24.65 6.64
C ASN A 285 8.50 -24.99 6.96
N LYS A 286 9.15 -25.81 6.13
CA LYS A 286 10.58 -26.12 6.30
C LYS A 286 11.47 -24.88 6.20
N ILE A 287 11.15 -23.93 5.31
CA ILE A 287 11.88 -22.64 5.21
C ILE A 287 11.68 -21.82 6.47
N TRP A 288 10.44 -21.75 6.98
CA TRP A 288 10.10 -21.07 8.22
C TRP A 288 10.82 -21.70 9.43
N GLU A 289 10.76 -23.02 9.61
CA GLU A 289 11.37 -23.68 10.77
C GLU A 289 12.89 -23.53 10.80
N ASN A 290 13.54 -23.61 9.63
CA ASN A 290 14.99 -23.48 9.52
C ASN A 290 15.46 -22.03 9.40
N GLN A 291 14.54 -21.09 9.18
CA GLN A 291 14.79 -19.67 8.97
C GLN A 291 15.82 -19.40 7.84
N LYS A 292 15.87 -20.31 6.86
CA LYS A 292 16.77 -20.29 5.70
C LYS A 292 16.24 -21.23 4.63
N ILE A 293 16.68 -21.01 3.39
CA ILE A 293 16.50 -21.99 2.31
C ILE A 293 17.61 -23.04 2.34
N ASP A 294 17.27 -24.29 2.00
CA ASP A 294 18.25 -25.38 1.94
C ASP A 294 19.16 -25.30 0.70
N LYS A 295 20.20 -26.13 0.67
CA LYS A 295 21.24 -26.10 -0.37
C LYS A 295 20.67 -26.39 -1.77
N TYR A 296 19.74 -27.33 -1.88
CA TYR A 296 19.11 -27.69 -3.15
C TYR A 296 18.27 -26.54 -3.71
N LEU A 297 17.52 -25.85 -2.85
CA LEU A 297 16.78 -24.65 -3.25
C LEU A 297 17.71 -23.49 -3.63
N GLN A 298 18.84 -23.30 -2.92
CA GLN A 298 19.86 -22.31 -3.30
C GLN A 298 20.44 -22.56 -4.69
N GLU A 299 20.84 -23.81 -4.97
CA GLU A 299 21.36 -24.21 -6.28
C GLU A 299 20.32 -24.08 -7.40
N THR A 300 19.06 -24.39 -7.09
CA THR A 300 17.94 -24.21 -8.03
C THR A 300 17.75 -22.73 -8.36
N ILE A 301 17.72 -21.84 -7.36
CA ILE A 301 17.61 -20.40 -7.56
C ILE A 301 18.79 -19.85 -8.36
N ASP A 302 20.01 -20.30 -8.10
CA ASP A 302 21.20 -19.91 -8.86
C ASP A 302 21.04 -20.25 -10.35
N LYS A 303 20.70 -21.50 -10.67
CA LYS A 303 20.50 -21.96 -12.05
C LYS A 303 19.34 -21.24 -12.74
N VAL A 304 18.20 -21.11 -12.08
CA VAL A 304 17.01 -20.43 -12.63
C VAL A 304 17.31 -18.96 -12.89
N SER A 305 17.92 -18.26 -11.92
CA SER A 305 18.20 -16.83 -12.08
C SER A 305 19.15 -16.54 -13.24
N ARG A 306 20.17 -17.39 -13.47
CA ARG A 306 21.04 -17.28 -14.65
C ARG A 306 20.26 -17.46 -15.95
N LYS A 307 19.35 -18.44 -16.02
CA LYS A 307 18.53 -18.70 -17.22
C LYS A 307 17.54 -17.56 -17.50
N VAL A 308 16.87 -17.06 -16.47
CA VAL A 308 15.98 -15.88 -16.58
C VAL A 308 16.77 -14.65 -17.02
N SER A 309 17.95 -14.43 -16.44
CA SER A 309 18.85 -13.34 -16.85
C SER A 309 19.29 -13.47 -18.31
N GLN A 310 19.69 -14.67 -18.75
CA GLN A 310 20.06 -14.97 -20.14
C GLN A 310 18.91 -14.65 -21.10
N TYR A 311 17.66 -14.98 -20.75
CA TYR A 311 16.50 -14.60 -21.55
C TYR A 311 16.34 -13.08 -21.66
N PHE A 312 16.43 -12.34 -20.55
CA PHE A 312 16.35 -10.87 -20.60
C PHE A 312 17.47 -10.25 -21.46
N VAL A 313 18.66 -10.85 -21.45
CA VAL A 313 19.77 -10.43 -22.33
C VAL A 313 19.49 -10.78 -23.79
N SER A 314 18.94 -11.96 -24.09
CA SER A 314 18.69 -12.38 -25.47
C SER A 314 17.65 -11.52 -26.18
N ILE A 315 16.61 -11.11 -25.45
CA ILE A 315 15.54 -10.25 -26.01
C ILE A 315 15.93 -8.78 -26.09
N GLN A 316 17.11 -8.38 -25.58
CA GLN A 316 17.51 -6.97 -25.53
C GLN A 316 17.59 -6.35 -26.94
N LYS A 317 17.86 -7.16 -27.97
CA LYS A 317 17.84 -6.72 -29.38
C LYS A 317 16.45 -6.28 -29.83
N ASP A 318 15.43 -7.09 -29.55
CA ASP A 318 14.03 -6.83 -29.96
C ASP A 318 13.31 -5.89 -28.99
N HIS A 319 13.75 -5.87 -27.74
CA HIS A 319 13.19 -5.08 -26.64
C HIS A 319 14.32 -4.34 -25.89
N PRO A 320 14.83 -3.22 -26.43
CA PRO A 320 15.92 -2.45 -25.81
C PRO A 320 15.63 -2.02 -24.37
N ASN A 321 14.35 -1.79 -24.04
CA ASN A 321 13.89 -1.54 -22.67
C ASN A 321 13.35 -2.85 -22.04
N THR A 322 14.26 -3.75 -21.71
CA THR A 322 13.97 -5.07 -21.11
C THR A 322 13.18 -4.99 -19.80
N LEU A 323 13.37 -3.93 -19.00
CA LEU A 323 12.57 -3.66 -17.80
C LEU A 323 11.09 -3.41 -18.13
N MET A 324 10.81 -2.70 -19.22
CA MET A 324 9.43 -2.48 -19.69
C MET A 324 8.83 -3.77 -20.24
N TRP A 325 9.63 -4.62 -20.89
CA TRP A 325 9.18 -5.94 -21.30
C TRP A 325 8.76 -6.80 -20.11
N GLY A 326 9.52 -6.78 -19.01
CA GLY A 326 9.17 -7.49 -17.76
C GLY A 326 7.82 -7.09 -17.15
N ARG A 327 7.21 -5.97 -17.57
CA ARG A 327 5.88 -5.50 -17.14
C ARG A 327 4.73 -6.03 -18.01
N LYS A 328 5.03 -6.84 -19.02
CA LYS A 328 4.06 -7.43 -19.94
C LYS A 328 3.75 -8.89 -19.57
N LYS A 329 2.51 -9.34 -19.80
CA LYS A 329 2.10 -10.72 -19.50
C LYS A 329 2.82 -11.72 -20.41
N GLU A 330 3.09 -11.31 -21.64
CA GLU A 330 3.80 -12.04 -22.67
C GLU A 330 5.20 -12.46 -22.20
N CYS A 331 5.90 -11.58 -21.46
CA CYS A 331 7.19 -11.93 -20.85
C CYS A 331 7.09 -13.12 -19.90
N TRP A 332 5.99 -13.21 -19.14
CA TRP A 332 5.77 -14.35 -18.25
C TRP A 332 5.45 -15.63 -19.01
N GLU A 333 4.65 -15.54 -20.07
CA GLU A 333 4.36 -16.67 -20.95
C GLU A 333 5.62 -17.24 -21.60
N ASP A 334 6.54 -16.38 -22.04
CA ASP A 334 7.83 -16.80 -22.59
C ASP A 334 8.70 -17.45 -21.52
N ILE A 335 8.81 -16.83 -20.33
CA ILE A 335 9.65 -17.37 -19.25
C ILE A 335 9.16 -18.74 -18.79
N LYS A 336 7.86 -19.00 -18.74
CA LYS A 336 7.31 -20.33 -18.39
C LYS A 336 7.79 -21.45 -19.34
N LYS A 337 8.14 -21.11 -20.59
CA LYS A 337 8.62 -22.05 -21.61
C LYS A 337 10.14 -22.31 -21.55
N LEU A 338 10.90 -21.47 -20.84
CA LEU A 338 12.37 -21.44 -20.95
C LEU A 338 13.12 -22.66 -20.41
N VAL A 339 12.62 -23.36 -19.39
CA VAL A 339 13.48 -24.29 -18.63
C VAL A 339 12.87 -25.67 -18.44
N THR A 340 13.35 -26.61 -19.25
CA THR A 340 12.94 -28.03 -19.24
C THR A 340 13.86 -28.94 -18.42
N SER A 341 15.05 -28.48 -17.99
CA SER A 341 16.04 -29.32 -17.27
C SER A 341 16.52 -28.68 -15.94
N LEU A 342 15.65 -28.58 -14.94
CA LEU A 342 16.04 -28.14 -13.59
C LEU A 342 15.96 -29.30 -12.60
N PRO A 343 16.85 -29.34 -11.58
CA PRO A 343 16.85 -30.38 -10.54
C PRO A 343 15.73 -30.12 -9.51
N LEU A 344 14.50 -29.99 -9.98
CA LEU A 344 13.33 -29.75 -9.13
C LEU A 344 12.95 -31.00 -8.31
N ASN A 345 13.36 -32.18 -8.76
CA ASN A 345 13.17 -33.44 -8.06
C ASN A 345 13.86 -33.49 -6.68
N CYS A 346 14.90 -32.67 -6.46
CA CYS A 346 15.59 -32.58 -5.19
C CYS A 346 14.98 -31.57 -4.21
N LEU A 347 13.93 -30.84 -4.60
CA LEU A 347 13.25 -29.90 -3.72
C LEU A 347 12.31 -30.63 -2.75
N SER A 348 12.18 -30.08 -1.55
CA SER A 348 11.15 -30.52 -0.61
C SER A 348 9.80 -29.92 -1.00
N TYR A 349 8.80 -30.80 -1.09
CA TYR A 349 7.43 -30.43 -1.40
C TYR A 349 6.54 -30.60 -0.16
N ALA A 350 5.63 -29.65 0.04
CA ALA A 350 4.57 -29.76 1.04
C ALA A 350 3.53 -30.81 0.63
N SER A 351 2.77 -31.30 1.60
CA SER A 351 1.66 -32.24 1.36
C SER A 351 0.48 -31.62 0.60
N ALA A 352 0.33 -30.30 0.68
CA ALA A 352 -0.72 -29.55 0.00
C ALA A 352 -0.21 -28.22 -0.53
N LYS A 353 -0.87 -27.71 -1.56
CA LYS A 353 -0.62 -26.38 -2.11
C LYS A 353 -1.13 -25.30 -1.16
N PHE A 354 -0.28 -24.33 -0.84
CA PHE A 354 -0.70 -23.14 -0.10
C PHE A 354 -1.04 -22.00 -1.06
N THR A 355 -2.12 -21.26 -0.78
CA THR A 355 -2.49 -20.05 -1.53
C THR A 355 -2.59 -18.85 -0.59
N PHE A 356 -1.92 -17.76 -0.95
CA PHE A 356 -2.00 -16.49 -0.21
C PHE A 356 -3.32 -15.74 -0.47
N PHE A 357 -4.02 -16.09 -1.54
CA PHE A 357 -5.29 -15.48 -1.93
C PHE A 357 -6.29 -16.61 -2.21
N PRO A 358 -6.70 -17.36 -1.17
CA PRO A 358 -7.74 -18.37 -1.34
C PRO A 358 -9.01 -17.70 -1.84
N GLU A 359 -9.71 -18.34 -2.77
CA GLU A 359 -11.01 -17.84 -3.19
C GLU A 359 -11.97 -17.87 -2.00
N ASN A 360 -12.65 -16.74 -1.78
CA ASN A 360 -13.67 -16.64 -0.75
C ASN A 360 -15.03 -16.71 -1.42
N LEU A 361 -15.71 -17.85 -1.29
CA LEU A 361 -16.99 -18.12 -1.95
C LEU A 361 -18.06 -17.09 -1.58
N ALA A 362 -18.08 -16.60 -0.34
CA ALA A 362 -19.02 -15.57 0.10
C ALA A 362 -18.73 -14.24 -0.59
N ALA A 363 -17.45 -13.85 -0.67
CA ALA A 363 -17.04 -12.65 -1.39
C ALA A 363 -17.38 -12.75 -2.88
N THR A 364 -17.03 -13.86 -3.54
CA THR A 364 -17.36 -14.13 -4.94
C THR A 364 -18.88 -14.09 -5.17
N PHE A 365 -19.66 -14.69 -4.24
CA PHE A 365 -21.12 -14.73 -4.33
C PHE A 365 -21.72 -13.33 -4.29
N ILE A 366 -21.34 -12.48 -3.33
CA ILE A 366 -21.94 -11.15 -3.19
C ILE A 366 -21.40 -10.13 -4.20
N ASP A 367 -20.19 -10.34 -4.73
CA ASP A 367 -19.63 -9.48 -5.78
C ASP A 367 -20.31 -9.73 -7.14
N ASN A 368 -21.06 -10.83 -7.30
CA ASN A 368 -21.92 -11.07 -8.45
C ASN A 368 -23.13 -10.13 -8.41
N MET A 369 -23.31 -9.32 -9.48
CA MET A 369 -24.41 -8.36 -9.56
C MET A 369 -25.79 -9.02 -9.42
N TYR A 370 -26.01 -10.19 -10.02
CA TYR A 370 -27.28 -10.89 -9.93
C TYR A 370 -27.65 -11.21 -8.47
N ASN A 371 -26.69 -11.71 -7.69
CA ASN A 371 -26.90 -12.03 -6.29
C ASN A 371 -27.09 -10.78 -5.44
N PHE A 372 -26.27 -9.75 -5.64
CA PHE A 372 -26.39 -8.49 -4.90
C PHE A 372 -27.76 -7.82 -5.10
N TYR A 373 -28.30 -7.85 -6.32
CA TYR A 373 -29.60 -7.24 -6.63
C TYR A 373 -30.80 -8.16 -6.34
N LYS A 374 -30.59 -9.34 -5.75
CA LYS A 374 -31.68 -10.25 -5.36
C LYS A 374 -32.27 -9.80 -4.04
N THR A 375 -33.45 -9.17 -4.06
CA THR A 375 -34.15 -8.71 -2.84
C THR A 375 -34.30 -9.81 -1.79
N GLY A 376 -34.57 -11.04 -2.23
CA GLY A 376 -34.69 -12.20 -1.35
C GLY A 376 -33.46 -12.45 -0.48
N LEU A 377 -32.25 -12.18 -0.99
CA LEU A 377 -31.00 -12.32 -0.22
C LEU A 377 -31.00 -11.44 1.03
N TRP A 378 -31.34 -10.16 0.85
CA TRP A 378 -31.32 -9.17 1.92
C TRP A 378 -32.46 -9.39 2.93
N LEU A 379 -33.64 -9.80 2.45
CA LEU A 379 -34.75 -10.22 3.31
C LEU A 379 -34.38 -11.44 4.16
N ASP A 380 -33.72 -12.43 3.57
CA ASP A 380 -33.24 -13.62 4.28
C ASP A 380 -32.19 -13.26 5.34
N LEU A 381 -31.28 -12.35 5.01
CA LEU A 381 -30.26 -11.85 5.93
C LEU A 381 -30.89 -11.11 7.13
N ILE A 382 -31.93 -10.30 6.93
CA ILE A 382 -32.69 -9.67 8.02
C ILE A 382 -33.40 -10.73 8.88
N ARG A 383 -34.07 -11.70 8.25
CA ARG A 383 -34.74 -12.80 8.98
C ARG A 383 -33.77 -13.61 9.83
N TRP A 384 -32.57 -13.86 9.33
CA TRP A 384 -31.50 -14.50 10.09
C TRP A 384 -31.02 -13.60 11.24
N ASN A 385 -30.79 -12.31 10.98
CA ASN A 385 -30.30 -11.37 11.98
C ASN A 385 -31.30 -11.17 13.14
N ASN A 386 -32.60 -11.26 12.89
CA ASN A 386 -33.63 -11.20 13.93
C ASN A 386 -33.51 -12.33 14.97
N LYS A 387 -32.83 -13.44 14.63
CA LYS A 387 -32.57 -14.57 15.54
C LYS A 387 -31.20 -14.49 16.20
N THR A 388 -30.20 -13.92 15.52
CA THR A 388 -28.79 -13.94 15.96
C THR A 388 -28.30 -12.63 16.56
N HIS A 389 -28.95 -11.51 16.26
CA HIS A 389 -28.56 -10.15 16.66
C HIS A 389 -27.10 -9.81 16.33
N ALA A 390 -26.56 -10.35 15.23
CA ALA A 390 -25.16 -10.19 14.84
C ALA A 390 -24.85 -8.80 14.23
N LEU A 391 -25.86 -8.13 13.67
CA LEU A 391 -25.76 -6.80 13.06
C LEU A 391 -26.25 -5.71 14.02
N ASN A 392 -25.59 -4.55 13.96
CA ASN A 392 -26.02 -3.39 14.73
C ASN A 392 -27.17 -2.64 14.05
N GLN A 393 -27.83 -1.74 14.78
CA GLN A 393 -29.00 -1.01 14.28
C GLN A 393 -28.73 -0.17 13.02
N ARG A 394 -27.51 0.34 12.83
CA ARG A 394 -27.14 1.10 11.61
C ARG A 394 -27.00 0.17 10.40
N GLU A 395 -26.39 -1.00 10.59
CA GLU A 395 -26.25 -2.03 9.55
C GLU A 395 -27.62 -2.57 9.15
N ILE A 396 -28.53 -2.78 10.11
CA ILE A 396 -29.90 -3.22 9.85
C ILE A 396 -30.65 -2.20 8.98
N LYS A 397 -30.67 -0.92 9.40
CA LYS A 397 -31.30 0.16 8.63
C LYS A 397 -30.75 0.26 7.21
N PHE A 398 -29.45 0.09 7.04
CA PHE A 398 -28.81 0.10 5.73
C PHE A 398 -29.26 -1.05 4.83
N VAL A 399 -29.46 -2.25 5.39
CA VAL A 399 -30.01 -3.38 4.63
C VAL A 399 -31.48 -3.14 4.28
N GLU A 400 -32.27 -2.54 5.17
CA GLU A 400 -33.66 -2.14 4.90
C GLU A 400 -33.74 -1.09 3.77
N GLU A 401 -32.81 -0.14 3.72
CA GLU A 401 -32.67 0.82 2.62
C GLU A 401 -32.37 0.12 1.29
N ILE A 402 -31.44 -0.85 1.27
CA ILE A 402 -31.16 -1.67 0.08
C ILE A 402 -32.44 -2.38 -0.38
N ILE A 403 -33.17 -3.02 0.53
CA ILE A 403 -34.42 -3.74 0.19
C ILE A 403 -35.41 -2.77 -0.46
N GLY A 404 -35.64 -1.61 0.15
CA GLY A 404 -36.57 -0.60 -0.38
C GLY A 404 -36.18 -0.08 -1.77
N ASP A 405 -34.88 0.13 -2.02
CA ASP A 405 -34.38 0.55 -3.34
C ASP A 405 -34.60 -0.55 -4.40
N LEU A 406 -34.34 -1.81 -4.04
CA LEU A 406 -34.51 -2.96 -4.95
C LEU A 406 -35.99 -3.20 -5.28
N GLU A 407 -36.90 -3.08 -4.31
CA GLU A 407 -38.35 -3.23 -4.51
C GLU A 407 -38.92 -2.16 -5.44
N ARG A 408 -38.38 -0.94 -5.39
CA ARG A 408 -38.72 0.14 -6.31
C ARG A 408 -38.07 -0.01 -7.70
N SER A 409 -37.41 -1.14 -7.97
CA SER A 409 -36.66 -1.41 -9.20
C SER A 409 -35.52 -0.42 -9.48
N PHE A 410 -35.03 0.30 -8.45
CA PHE A 410 -33.86 1.14 -8.60
C PHE A 410 -32.59 0.29 -8.61
N ARG A 411 -31.81 0.41 -9.68
CA ARG A 411 -30.46 -0.14 -9.68
C ARG A 411 -29.55 0.75 -8.83
N ILE A 412 -29.03 0.17 -7.76
CA ILE A 412 -28.01 0.81 -6.92
C ILE A 412 -26.70 0.85 -7.71
N TYR A 413 -26.40 1.98 -8.37
CA TYR A 413 -25.15 2.19 -9.09
C TYR A 413 -24.03 2.75 -8.20
N ASP A 414 -24.34 3.15 -6.98
CA ASP A 414 -23.37 3.73 -6.05
C ASP A 414 -22.34 2.67 -5.57
N ALA A 415 -21.07 2.92 -5.89
CA ALA A 415 -19.97 2.06 -5.50
C ALA A 415 -19.72 2.02 -3.98
N GLN A 416 -20.03 3.10 -3.26
CA GLN A 416 -19.95 3.12 -1.80
C GLN A 416 -21.04 2.26 -1.17
N LEU A 417 -22.27 2.32 -1.70
CA LEU A 417 -23.37 1.47 -1.23
C LEU A 417 -23.06 -0.01 -1.42
N LYS A 418 -22.57 -0.40 -2.61
CA LYS A 418 -22.13 -1.79 -2.86
C LYS A 418 -21.04 -2.24 -1.89
N LYS A 419 -20.07 -1.37 -1.61
CA LYS A 419 -18.98 -1.68 -0.67
C LYS A 419 -19.49 -1.89 0.75
N MET A 420 -20.45 -1.08 1.19
CA MET A 420 -21.06 -1.23 2.52
C MET A 420 -21.95 -2.48 2.58
N GLY A 421 -22.77 -2.74 1.56
CA GLY A 421 -23.60 -3.94 1.47
C GLY A 421 -22.75 -5.21 1.50
N ARG A 422 -21.67 -5.26 0.71
CA ARG A 422 -20.69 -6.34 0.74
C ARG A 422 -20.12 -6.54 2.15
N LYS A 423 -19.74 -5.46 2.84
CA LYS A 423 -19.18 -5.54 4.19
C LYS A 423 -20.18 -6.14 5.19
N ILE A 424 -21.45 -5.74 5.13
CA ILE A 424 -22.50 -6.27 6.02
C ILE A 424 -22.76 -7.74 5.72
N PHE A 425 -22.84 -8.11 4.44
CA PHE A 425 -22.97 -9.51 4.02
C PHE A 425 -21.82 -10.37 4.53
N MET A 426 -20.57 -9.95 4.33
CA MET A 426 -19.40 -10.69 4.81
C MET A 426 -19.42 -10.85 6.34
N LYS A 427 -19.79 -9.80 7.08
CA LYS A 427 -19.94 -9.87 8.53
C LYS A 427 -21.03 -10.87 8.94
N ALA A 428 -22.16 -10.90 8.25
CA ALA A 428 -23.21 -11.88 8.52
C ALA A 428 -22.69 -13.32 8.34
N VAL A 429 -21.97 -13.59 7.24
CA VAL A 429 -21.37 -14.90 6.96
C VAL A 429 -20.35 -15.29 8.03
N GLU A 430 -19.48 -14.37 8.45
CA GLU A 430 -18.52 -14.58 9.55
C GLU A 430 -19.21 -14.94 10.88
N ASN A 431 -20.46 -14.52 11.06
CA ASN A 431 -21.27 -14.81 12.25
C ASN A 431 -22.24 -16.00 12.05
N GLY A 432 -22.08 -16.77 10.97
CA GLY A 432 -22.84 -18.01 10.75
C GLY A 432 -24.06 -17.87 9.83
N TYR A 433 -24.20 -16.78 9.08
CA TYR A 433 -25.20 -16.70 8.00
C TYR A 433 -24.82 -17.63 6.84
N THR A 434 -25.76 -18.48 6.43
CA THR A 434 -25.63 -19.32 5.25
C THR A 434 -26.31 -18.66 4.06
N PHE A 435 -25.60 -18.60 2.94
CA PHE A 435 -26.07 -18.05 1.67
C PHE A 435 -26.17 -19.20 0.65
N GLN A 436 -27.24 -19.19 -0.16
CA GLN A 436 -27.50 -20.17 -1.21
C GLN A 436 -27.58 -19.49 -2.58
#